data_AF-A0A8B6EG10-F1
#
_entry.id   AF-A0A8B6EG10-F1
#
_cell.length_a   1.000
_cell.length_b   1.000
_cell.length_c   1.000
_cell.angle_alpha   90.00
_cell.angle_beta   90.00
_cell.angle_gamma   90.00
#
_symmetry.space_group_name_H-M   'P 1'
#
loop_
_entity.id
_entity.type
_entity.pdbx_description
1 polymer ?
#
loop_
_entity_poly.entity_id
_entity_poly.type
_entity_poly.pdbx_seq_one_letter_code
_entity_poly.pdbx_strand_id
1 'polypeptide(L)'
;MAFSQSMRRAQIPKPCELCETNTHIKWKCVQCNTLMCDQCKKIHLKVLTHDIVDVKSAEAKTELEHNIITDNIPCQIHKKKLNCMFCRTCDQLVCPDCITDFHKKHDLDSIDKVCDEKKRELKELEYQYINKFTLCKIEDSKVQDFKTKYKQFLSESVQKIDQQETLIINEVRKYAVALREQLKREKQRIEKSITEKEKNIGKLKETLLNKQSNIHEILESNKAAEVFSANPDFSEKEIPNASFMAFPGETKDFIPTNEDVKTISNLFGLLQKTKLPTGLPRINLNVTKSYTTDQYVVERTLILDDKTAWISNCNKSSLYNINIGDTIKTVEDVSVQVYDMSLTGNNDVFLSLFNKTVISLLTTKTGEIKPFLSVSPLISLGIHVTKHNEIILGVSDRGDAYNLTDESCRKVIIFEMDGKQKQSYEYDKHKLRLFTVPFRTTSNVNDDILVLDRTSKDDGRVVVLNREGQVQWTYQGHPQVNSGDKFFFPIDIVTTSVGHVIVADIDNHALHVLSGEGNLLTCKVMEDQGIIYPTSLDIDIKGQLWMGCYSEDDHRTDAKLHVVKMSF
;
A
#
# COMPACT_ATOMS: atom_id res chain seq x y z
N MET A 1 41.28 10.81 -77.10
CA MET A 1 41.21 11.97 -76.19
C MET A 1 39.82 12.57 -76.33
N ALA A 2 38.98 12.80 -75.33
CA ALA A 2 39.07 12.62 -73.89
C ALA A 2 37.63 12.43 -73.35
N PHE A 3 37.53 11.73 -72.22
CA PHE A 3 36.33 11.55 -71.39
C PHE A 3 35.82 12.89 -70.84
N SER A 4 34.50 13.04 -70.70
CA SER A 4 33.90 13.99 -69.74
C SER A 4 33.02 13.23 -68.75
N GLN A 5 33.58 13.03 -67.55
CA GLN A 5 32.95 12.39 -66.40
C GLN A 5 31.88 13.28 -65.77
N SER A 6 30.73 12.69 -65.45
CA SER A 6 29.71 13.28 -64.59
C SER A 6 30.20 13.33 -63.14
N MET A 7 30.32 14.51 -62.54
CA MET A 7 30.55 14.64 -61.10
C MET A 7 29.28 14.27 -60.32
N ARG A 8 29.23 13.05 -59.75
CA ARG A 8 28.35 12.75 -58.63
C ARG A 8 28.95 13.41 -57.39
N ARG A 9 28.25 14.36 -56.77
CA ARG A 9 28.55 14.81 -55.40
C ARG A 9 28.44 13.60 -54.47
N ALA A 10 29.54 13.20 -53.85
CA ALA A 10 29.53 12.17 -52.83
C ALA A 10 28.78 12.69 -51.59
N GLN A 11 27.66 12.07 -51.22
CA GLN A 11 27.02 12.30 -49.92
C GLN A 11 27.97 11.78 -48.83
N ILE A 12 28.37 12.66 -47.93
CA ILE A 12 29.18 12.32 -46.75
C ILE A 12 28.30 11.42 -45.86
N PRO A 13 28.76 10.22 -45.43
CA PRO A 13 27.99 9.37 -44.52
C PRO A 13 27.78 10.10 -43.20
N LYS A 14 26.52 10.36 -42.82
CA LYS A 14 26.21 10.94 -41.51
C LYS A 14 26.54 9.91 -40.42
N PRO A 15 27.25 10.28 -39.34
CA PRO A 15 27.50 9.40 -38.21
C PRO A 15 26.29 9.31 -37.28
N CYS A 16 26.19 8.20 -36.55
CA CYS A 16 25.19 7.99 -35.50
C CYS A 16 25.21 9.15 -34.52
N GLU A 17 24.06 9.81 -34.33
CA GLU A 17 23.94 11.07 -33.58
C GLU A 17 24.05 10.87 -32.05
N LEU A 18 24.09 9.62 -31.58
CA LEU A 18 24.19 9.28 -30.15
C LEU A 18 25.58 8.83 -29.71
N CYS A 19 26.39 8.32 -30.63
CA CYS A 19 27.73 7.83 -30.31
C CYS A 19 28.82 8.48 -31.13
N GLU A 20 28.46 9.22 -32.19
CA GLU A 20 29.31 10.02 -33.08
C GLU A 20 30.47 9.27 -33.77
N THR A 21 30.60 7.97 -33.48
CA THR A 21 31.73 7.12 -33.85
C THR A 21 31.38 6.11 -34.93
N ASN A 22 30.11 5.77 -35.09
CA ASN A 22 29.65 4.75 -36.03
C ASN A 22 28.92 5.40 -37.22
N THR A 23 29.42 5.18 -38.43
CA THR A 23 28.85 5.74 -39.67
C THR A 23 27.81 4.83 -40.34
N HIS A 24 27.57 3.62 -39.80
CA HIS A 24 26.54 2.70 -40.30
C HIS A 24 25.20 2.94 -39.58
N ILE A 25 24.48 3.96 -40.04
CA ILE A 25 23.13 4.28 -39.59
C ILE A 25 22.11 3.44 -40.38
N LYS A 26 21.22 2.76 -39.67
CA LYS A 26 20.09 2.03 -40.27
C LYS A 26 18.74 2.45 -39.72
N TRP A 27 18.73 3.06 -38.54
CA TRP A 27 17.52 3.25 -37.76
C TRP A 27 17.27 4.71 -37.45
N LYS A 28 16.01 5.10 -37.48
CA LYS A 28 15.54 6.40 -37.05
C LYS A 28 14.50 6.22 -35.97
N CYS A 29 14.72 6.85 -34.82
CA CYS A 29 13.69 6.97 -33.80
C CYS A 29 12.66 8.01 -34.26
N VAL A 30 11.38 7.63 -34.34
CA VAL A 30 10.31 8.52 -34.82
C VAL A 30 10.09 9.67 -33.85
N GLN A 31 10.09 9.36 -32.55
CA GLN A 31 9.82 10.31 -31.48
C GLN A 31 11.00 11.27 -31.23
N CYS A 32 12.24 10.78 -31.29
CA CYS A 32 13.43 11.62 -31.05
C CYS A 32 13.95 12.29 -32.33
N ASN A 33 13.45 11.87 -33.50
CA ASN A 33 13.97 12.27 -34.80
C ASN A 33 15.50 12.03 -34.96
N THR A 34 16.04 11.05 -34.23
CA THR A 34 17.49 10.80 -34.13
C THR A 34 17.91 9.61 -34.98
N LEU A 35 19.04 9.74 -35.66
CA LEU A 35 19.64 8.70 -36.49
C LEU A 35 20.61 7.82 -35.68
N MET A 36 20.42 6.50 -35.75
CA MET A 36 21.03 5.55 -34.83
C MET A 36 21.63 4.33 -35.54
N CYS A 37 22.74 3.82 -35.01
CA CYS A 37 23.30 2.52 -35.38
C CYS A 37 22.59 1.36 -34.64
N ASP A 38 22.86 0.12 -35.05
CA ASP A 38 22.27 -1.10 -34.47
C ASP A 38 22.49 -1.22 -32.95
N GLN A 39 23.63 -0.75 -32.43
CA GLN A 39 23.95 -0.80 -30.99
C GLN A 39 23.18 0.25 -30.20
N CYS A 40 23.14 1.49 -30.68
CA CYS A 40 22.38 2.57 -30.03
C CYS A 40 20.88 2.29 -30.04
N LYS A 41 20.32 1.65 -31.08
CA LYS A 41 18.94 1.15 -31.09
C LYS A 41 18.63 0.26 -29.89
N LYS A 42 19.49 -0.71 -29.59
CA LYS A 42 19.27 -1.68 -28.50
C LYS A 42 19.34 -1.01 -27.13
N ILE A 43 20.20 -0.02 -26.95
CA ILE A 43 20.32 0.75 -25.71
C ILE A 43 19.10 1.65 -25.56
N HIS A 44 18.71 2.35 -26.63
CA HIS A 44 17.56 3.24 -26.66
C HIS A 44 16.26 2.51 -26.33
N LEU A 45 16.03 1.33 -26.91
CA LEU A 45 14.84 0.51 -26.61
C LEU A 45 14.84 -0.12 -25.21
N LYS A 46 15.98 -0.16 -24.52
CA LYS A 46 16.06 -0.61 -23.12
C LYS A 46 15.66 0.49 -22.14
N VAL A 47 15.83 1.76 -22.53
CA VAL A 47 15.56 2.93 -21.69
C VAL A 47 14.23 3.60 -22.05
N LEU A 48 13.86 3.56 -23.34
CA LEU A 48 12.70 4.25 -23.90
C LEU A 48 11.92 3.31 -24.84
N THR A 49 10.61 3.25 -24.69
CA THR A 49 9.71 2.49 -25.57
C THR A 49 9.32 3.31 -26.81
N HIS A 50 10.30 3.75 -27.60
CA HIS A 50 10.07 4.53 -28.81
C HIS A 50 9.98 3.65 -30.06
N ASP A 51 9.25 4.12 -31.06
CA ASP A 51 9.14 3.45 -32.35
C ASP A 51 10.35 3.77 -33.21
N ILE A 52 10.96 2.70 -33.73
CA ILE A 52 12.18 2.79 -34.52
C ILE A 52 11.92 2.21 -35.89
N VAL A 53 12.08 3.05 -36.91
CA VAL A 53 11.88 2.71 -38.32
C VAL A 53 13.23 2.64 -39.04
N ASP A 54 13.27 1.90 -40.16
CA ASP A 54 14.46 1.88 -41.01
C ASP A 54 14.58 3.22 -41.76
N VAL A 55 15.79 3.78 -41.84
CA VAL A 55 16.03 5.10 -42.48
C VAL A 55 15.55 5.12 -43.93
N LYS A 56 15.71 4.04 -44.70
CA LYS A 56 15.23 3.96 -46.08
C LYS A 56 13.71 3.96 -46.16
N SER A 57 13.03 3.37 -45.17
CA SER A 57 11.57 3.43 -45.07
C SER A 57 11.04 4.78 -44.57
N ALA A 58 11.85 5.54 -43.84
CA ALA A 58 11.55 6.92 -43.43
C ALA A 58 11.76 7.92 -44.59
N GLU A 59 12.80 7.72 -45.41
CA GLU A 59 13.08 8.48 -46.64
C GLU A 59 12.00 8.25 -47.71
N ALA A 60 11.54 7.01 -47.88
CA ALA A 60 10.41 6.70 -48.76
C ALA A 60 9.08 7.34 -48.30
N LYS A 61 8.91 7.59 -47.00
CA LYS A 61 7.79 8.40 -46.47
C LYS A 61 7.97 9.90 -46.75
N THR A 62 9.20 10.41 -46.79
CA THR A 62 9.47 11.83 -47.06
C THR A 62 9.29 12.19 -48.54
N GLU A 63 9.49 11.25 -49.46
CA GLU A 63 9.10 11.38 -50.87
C GLU A 63 7.57 11.33 -51.08
N LEU A 64 6.83 10.65 -50.19
CA LEU A 64 5.36 10.67 -50.19
C LEU A 64 4.79 11.97 -49.58
N GLU A 65 5.48 12.59 -48.63
CA GLU A 65 5.04 13.81 -47.92
C GLU A 65 5.14 15.09 -48.77
N HIS A 66 5.90 15.09 -49.87
CA HIS A 66 5.93 16.22 -50.83
C HIS A 66 4.81 16.17 -51.89
N ASN A 67 4.00 15.11 -51.91
CA ASN A 67 2.83 14.99 -52.77
C ASN A 67 1.54 15.08 -51.95
N ILE A 68 1.41 16.11 -51.10
CA ILE A 68 0.07 16.56 -50.72
C ILE A 68 -0.59 17.04 -52.00
N ILE A 69 -1.47 16.21 -52.52
CA ILE A 69 -2.38 16.51 -53.60
C ILE A 69 -3.07 17.82 -53.20
N THR A 70 -2.74 18.92 -53.89
CA THR A 70 -3.57 20.12 -53.93
C THR A 70 -4.85 19.72 -54.65
N ASP A 71 -5.73 19.03 -53.93
CA ASP A 71 -6.99 18.56 -54.47
C ASP A 71 -7.72 19.77 -55.05
N ASN A 72 -8.20 19.61 -56.29
CA ASN A 72 -9.08 20.53 -56.96
C ASN A 72 -10.43 20.56 -56.23
N ILE A 73 -10.48 21.08 -55.00
CA ILE A 73 -11.69 21.12 -54.16
C ILE A 73 -12.65 22.16 -54.77
N PRO A 74 -13.76 21.74 -55.40
CA PRO A 74 -14.65 22.67 -56.07
C PRO A 74 -15.44 23.48 -55.05
N CYS A 75 -15.68 24.74 -55.39
CA CYS A 75 -16.53 25.62 -54.59
C CYS A 75 -17.98 25.19 -54.70
N GLN A 76 -18.66 25.09 -53.54
CA GLN A 76 -20.07 24.71 -53.48
C GLN A 76 -21.02 25.81 -54.01
N ILE A 77 -20.56 27.06 -54.03
CA ILE A 77 -21.33 28.24 -54.50
C ILE A 77 -20.98 28.54 -55.96
N HIS A 78 -19.68 28.71 -56.26
CA HIS A 78 -19.20 29.02 -57.60
C HIS A 78 -18.73 27.76 -58.32
N LYS A 79 -19.67 27.02 -58.94
CA LYS A 79 -19.51 25.67 -59.52
C LYS A 79 -18.35 25.46 -60.53
N LYS A 80 -17.67 26.52 -60.98
CA LYS A 80 -16.51 26.46 -61.91
C LYS A 80 -15.20 26.94 -61.28
N LYS A 81 -15.18 27.17 -59.97
CA LYS A 81 -14.03 27.70 -59.22
C LYS A 81 -13.60 26.70 -58.15
N LEU A 82 -12.31 26.73 -57.84
CA LEU A 82 -11.70 25.90 -56.81
C LEU A 82 -11.50 26.74 -55.55
N ASN A 83 -11.68 26.10 -54.40
CA ASN A 83 -11.36 26.72 -53.12
C ASN A 83 -9.84 26.89 -53.02
N CYS A 84 -9.41 28.05 -52.55
CA CYS A 84 -8.00 28.41 -52.46
C CYS A 84 -7.57 28.84 -51.05
N MET A 85 -8.52 29.16 -50.17
CA MET A 85 -8.25 29.64 -48.80
C MET A 85 -9.23 29.00 -47.82
N PHE A 86 -8.88 29.02 -46.54
CA PHE A 86 -9.76 28.63 -45.44
C PHE A 86 -10.23 29.87 -44.67
N CYS A 87 -11.54 30.03 -44.49
CA CYS A 87 -12.10 31.10 -43.69
C CYS A 87 -12.28 30.65 -42.24
N ARG A 88 -11.47 31.17 -41.32
CA ARG A 88 -11.55 30.84 -39.88
C ARG A 88 -12.83 31.33 -39.24
N THR A 89 -13.35 32.47 -39.68
CA THR A 89 -14.61 33.03 -39.14
C THR A 89 -15.82 32.16 -39.42
N CYS A 90 -15.82 31.43 -40.55
CA CYS A 90 -16.94 30.59 -40.98
C CYS A 90 -16.61 29.09 -40.96
N ASP A 91 -15.40 28.73 -40.52
CA ASP A 91 -14.87 27.37 -40.46
C ASP A 91 -15.06 26.57 -41.78
N GLN A 92 -14.78 27.19 -42.92
CA GLN A 92 -15.02 26.59 -44.24
C GLN A 92 -14.02 27.03 -45.32
N LEU A 93 -13.86 26.18 -46.33
CA LEU A 93 -13.05 26.47 -47.53
C LEU A 93 -13.77 27.46 -48.46
N VAL A 94 -13.03 28.41 -49.01
CA VAL A 94 -13.56 29.48 -49.87
C VAL A 94 -12.75 29.65 -51.16
N CYS A 95 -13.42 30.03 -52.24
CA CYS A 95 -12.80 30.38 -53.53
C CYS A 95 -12.63 31.91 -53.67
N PRO A 96 -11.91 32.40 -54.71
CA PRO A 96 -11.69 33.84 -54.91
C PRO A 96 -12.98 34.66 -54.98
N ASP A 97 -14.02 34.13 -55.62
CA ASP A 97 -15.30 34.82 -55.78
C ASP A 97 -16.07 34.85 -54.44
N CYS A 98 -16.00 33.78 -53.62
CA CYS A 98 -16.53 33.82 -52.25
C CYS A 98 -15.85 34.87 -51.37
N ILE A 99 -14.54 35.06 -51.54
CA ILE A 99 -13.77 36.08 -50.82
C ILE A 99 -14.29 37.47 -51.15
N THR A 100 -14.58 37.75 -52.43
CA THR A 100 -15.05 39.07 -52.85
C THR A 100 -16.50 39.35 -52.51
N ASP A 101 -17.35 38.31 -52.56
CA ASP A 101 -18.80 38.43 -52.47
C ASP A 101 -19.29 38.37 -51.01
N PHE A 102 -18.70 37.49 -50.20
CA PHE A 102 -19.23 37.16 -48.87
C PHE A 102 -18.20 37.26 -47.74
N HIS A 103 -16.91 37.02 -48.01
CA HIS A 103 -15.87 36.88 -46.97
C HIS A 103 -14.85 38.04 -46.94
N LYS A 104 -15.19 39.20 -47.50
CA LYS A 104 -14.28 40.36 -47.67
C LYS A 104 -13.65 40.89 -46.38
N LYS A 105 -14.32 40.69 -45.25
CA LYS A 105 -13.89 41.16 -43.91
C LYS A 105 -13.65 40.00 -42.94
N HIS A 106 -13.71 38.76 -43.42
CA HIS A 106 -13.51 37.59 -42.57
C HIS A 106 -12.03 37.22 -42.51
N ASP A 107 -11.68 36.49 -41.46
CA ASP A 107 -10.33 35.99 -41.28
C ASP A 107 -10.08 34.82 -42.24
N LEU A 108 -9.06 34.96 -43.08
CA LEU A 108 -8.71 34.04 -44.16
C LEU A 108 -7.26 33.59 -43.99
N ASP A 109 -7.06 32.29 -43.99
CA ASP A 109 -5.73 31.68 -43.85
C ASP A 109 -5.49 30.68 -44.99
N SER A 110 -4.22 30.35 -45.23
CA SER A 110 -3.87 29.33 -46.23
C SER A 110 -4.34 27.95 -45.79
N ILE A 111 -4.84 27.16 -46.74
CA ILE A 111 -5.30 25.78 -46.52
C ILE A 111 -4.17 24.93 -45.91
N ASP A 112 -2.95 25.05 -46.44
CA ASP A 112 -1.80 24.26 -45.97
C ASP A 112 -1.52 24.49 -44.48
N LYS A 113 -1.57 25.76 -44.06
CA LYS A 113 -1.32 26.16 -42.67
C LYS A 113 -2.39 25.62 -41.73
N VAL A 114 -3.66 25.71 -42.10
CA VAL A 114 -4.77 25.16 -41.30
C VAL A 114 -4.72 23.63 -41.27
N CYS A 115 -4.37 22.99 -42.38
CA CYS A 115 -4.16 21.55 -42.45
C CYS A 115 -3.02 21.09 -41.55
N ASP A 116 -1.90 21.81 -41.51
CA ASP A 116 -0.77 21.51 -40.63
C ASP A 116 -1.12 21.70 -39.15
N GLU A 117 -1.89 22.74 -38.82
CA GLU A 117 -2.44 22.95 -37.47
C GLU A 117 -3.37 21.79 -37.07
N LYS A 118 -4.33 21.42 -37.93
CA LYS A 118 -5.26 20.30 -37.66
C LYS A 118 -4.55 18.95 -37.58
N LYS A 119 -3.55 18.70 -38.43
CA LYS A 119 -2.71 17.50 -38.33
C LYS A 119 -1.93 17.47 -37.01
N ARG A 120 -1.50 18.62 -36.50
CA ARG A 120 -0.83 18.71 -35.18
C ARG A 120 -1.80 18.38 -34.04
N GLU A 121 -3.01 18.92 -34.07
CA GLU A 121 -4.07 18.59 -33.09
C GLU A 121 -4.41 17.10 -33.11
N LEU A 122 -4.54 16.49 -34.30
CA LEU A 122 -4.84 15.07 -34.44
C LEU A 122 -3.69 14.17 -33.95
N LYS A 123 -2.43 14.57 -34.17
CA LYS A 123 -1.25 13.86 -33.64
C LYS A 123 -1.19 13.91 -32.12
N GLU A 124 -1.54 15.04 -31.52
CA GLU A 124 -1.62 15.17 -30.06
C GLU A 124 -2.72 14.26 -29.49
N LEU A 125 -3.89 14.24 -30.13
CA LEU A 125 -4.99 13.36 -29.75
C LEU A 125 -4.63 11.86 -29.90
N GLU A 126 -3.93 11.50 -30.98
CA GLU A 126 -3.39 10.15 -31.19
C GLU A 126 -2.43 9.75 -30.06
N TYR A 127 -1.52 10.65 -29.67
CA TYR A 127 -0.60 10.43 -28.55
C TYR A 127 -1.35 10.21 -27.23
N GLN A 128 -2.39 11.00 -26.95
CA GLN A 128 -3.24 10.81 -25.77
C GLN A 128 -3.94 9.45 -25.76
N TYR A 129 -4.42 8.97 -26.91
CA TYR A 129 -5.03 7.64 -27.01
C TYR A 129 -4.01 6.51 -26.84
N ILE A 130 -2.80 6.65 -27.39
CA ILE A 130 -1.71 5.68 -27.20
C ILE A 130 -1.33 5.58 -25.71
N ASN A 131 -1.24 6.71 -25.00
CA ASN A 131 -0.96 6.73 -23.58
C ASN A 131 -2.07 6.05 -22.76
N LYS A 132 -3.33 6.37 -23.04
CA LYS A 132 -4.48 5.70 -22.41
C LYS A 132 -4.48 4.19 -22.67
N PHE A 133 -4.19 3.77 -23.91
CA PHE A 133 -4.10 2.37 -24.26
C PHE A 133 -2.94 1.65 -23.54
N THR A 134 -1.80 2.33 -23.37
CA THR A 134 -0.66 1.79 -22.62
C THR A 134 -0.99 1.63 -21.14
N LEU A 135 -1.71 2.59 -20.54
CA LEU A 135 -2.23 2.45 -19.18
C LEU A 135 -3.19 1.27 -19.05
N CYS A 136 -4.09 1.05 -20.02
CA CYS A 136 -4.95 -0.13 -20.04
C CYS A 136 -4.16 -1.44 -20.05
N LYS A 137 -3.06 -1.53 -20.80
CA LYS A 137 -2.18 -2.72 -20.79
C LYS A 137 -1.54 -2.98 -19.43
N ILE A 138 -1.13 -1.91 -18.73
CA ILE A 138 -0.56 -2.01 -17.39
C ILE A 138 -1.63 -2.51 -16.41
N GLU A 139 -2.84 -1.95 -16.47
CA GLU A 139 -3.97 -2.41 -15.66
C GLU A 139 -4.35 -3.86 -15.97
N ASP A 140 -4.37 -4.27 -17.24
CA ASP A 140 -4.59 -5.66 -17.64
C ASP A 140 -3.55 -6.60 -17.03
N SER A 141 -2.27 -6.20 -17.03
CA SER A 141 -1.19 -6.97 -16.39
C SER A 141 -1.43 -7.11 -14.89
N LYS A 142 -1.81 -6.02 -14.20
CA LYS A 142 -2.15 -6.06 -12.77
C LYS A 142 -3.34 -6.98 -12.48
N VAL A 143 -4.35 -6.98 -13.34
CA VAL A 143 -5.52 -7.87 -13.24
C VAL A 143 -5.12 -9.33 -13.42
N GLN A 144 -4.24 -9.66 -14.38
CA GLN A 144 -3.75 -11.02 -14.56
C GLN A 144 -2.88 -11.48 -13.38
N ASP A 145 -2.03 -10.61 -12.85
CA ASP A 145 -1.22 -10.90 -11.67
C ASP A 145 -2.10 -11.15 -10.44
N PHE A 146 -3.13 -10.31 -10.23
CA PHE A 146 -4.10 -10.52 -9.16
C PHE A 146 -4.86 -11.83 -9.32
N LYS A 147 -5.34 -12.14 -10.53
CA LYS A 147 -6.03 -13.40 -10.84
C LYS A 147 -5.15 -14.61 -10.52
N THR A 148 -3.86 -14.53 -10.81
CA THR A 148 -2.89 -15.59 -10.53
C THR A 148 -2.67 -15.74 -9.03
N LYS A 149 -2.43 -14.63 -8.31
CA LYS A 149 -2.27 -14.63 -6.85
C LYS A 149 -3.53 -15.11 -6.12
N TYR A 150 -4.72 -14.74 -6.60
CA TYR A 150 -5.98 -15.18 -6.04
C TYR A 150 -6.19 -16.69 -6.19
N LYS A 151 -5.87 -17.24 -7.37
CA LYS A 151 -5.91 -18.69 -7.60
C LYS A 151 -4.92 -19.42 -6.69
N GLN A 152 -3.71 -18.88 -6.53
CA GLN A 152 -2.72 -19.46 -5.63
C GLN A 152 -3.20 -19.44 -4.17
N PHE A 153 -3.71 -18.30 -3.70
CA PHE A 153 -4.29 -18.17 -2.35
C PHE A 153 -5.39 -19.20 -2.10
N LEU A 154 -6.33 -19.37 -3.03
CA LEU A 154 -7.37 -20.39 -2.92
C LEU A 154 -6.78 -21.80 -2.87
N SER A 155 -5.79 -22.10 -3.70
CA SER A 155 -5.10 -23.40 -3.70
C SER A 155 -4.40 -23.68 -2.36
N GLU A 156 -3.75 -22.69 -1.77
CA GLU A 156 -3.10 -22.81 -0.46
C GLU A 156 -4.12 -22.99 0.66
N SER A 157 -5.26 -22.30 0.60
CA SER A 157 -6.37 -22.51 1.55
C SER A 157 -6.94 -23.92 1.45
N VAL A 158 -7.10 -24.46 0.25
CA VAL A 158 -7.52 -25.86 0.05
C VAL A 158 -6.47 -26.82 0.62
N GLN A 159 -5.18 -26.61 0.35
CA GLN A 159 -4.11 -27.44 0.92
C GLN A 159 -4.12 -27.44 2.46
N LYS A 160 -4.41 -26.29 3.09
CA LYS A 160 -4.53 -26.22 4.56
C LYS A 160 -5.71 -27.06 5.07
N ILE A 161 -6.82 -27.10 4.33
CA ILE A 161 -7.96 -27.97 4.65
C ILE A 161 -7.55 -29.43 4.53
N ASP A 162 -6.89 -29.82 3.44
CA ASP A 162 -6.44 -31.21 3.21
C ASP A 162 -5.44 -31.68 4.28
N GLN A 163 -4.53 -30.78 4.70
CA GLN A 163 -3.58 -31.05 5.78
C GLN A 163 -4.30 -31.25 7.12
N GLN A 164 -5.28 -30.39 7.42
CA GLN A 164 -6.06 -30.50 8.66
C GLN A 164 -6.91 -31.78 8.67
N GLU A 165 -7.51 -32.15 7.54
CA GLU A 165 -8.21 -33.43 7.37
C GLU A 165 -7.28 -34.60 7.68
N THR A 166 -6.09 -34.61 7.08
CA THR A 166 -5.10 -35.67 7.27
C THR A 166 -4.66 -35.78 8.73
N LEU A 167 -4.45 -34.65 9.41
CA LEU A 167 -4.10 -34.61 10.83
C LEU A 167 -5.20 -35.22 11.70
N ILE A 168 -6.45 -34.81 11.50
CA ILE A 168 -7.59 -35.31 12.28
C ILE A 168 -7.77 -36.82 12.06
N ILE A 169 -7.71 -37.30 10.81
CA ILE A 169 -7.81 -38.72 10.49
C ILE A 169 -6.70 -39.52 11.21
N ASN A 170 -5.47 -39.01 11.21
CA ASN A 170 -4.34 -39.68 11.85
C ASN A 170 -4.49 -39.75 13.38
N GLU A 171 -4.93 -38.68 14.04
CA GLU A 171 -5.17 -38.69 15.48
C GLU A 171 -6.32 -39.62 15.88
N VAL A 172 -7.44 -39.60 15.13
CA VAL A 172 -8.55 -40.55 15.34
C VAL A 172 -8.07 -41.99 15.19
N ARG A 173 -7.26 -42.28 14.16
CA ARG A 173 -6.67 -43.61 13.96
C ARG A 173 -5.74 -44.02 15.10
N LYS A 174 -4.88 -43.11 15.59
CA LYS A 174 -4.00 -43.38 16.74
C LYS A 174 -4.81 -43.75 17.99
N TYR A 175 -5.86 -42.98 18.28
CA TYR A 175 -6.73 -43.24 19.43
C TYR A 175 -7.44 -44.60 19.31
N ALA A 176 -7.96 -44.93 18.12
CA ALA A 176 -8.56 -46.24 17.86
C ALA A 176 -7.56 -47.40 18.02
N VAL A 177 -6.30 -47.23 17.59
CA VAL A 177 -5.24 -48.23 17.81
C VAL A 177 -4.95 -48.40 19.30
N ALA A 178 -4.88 -47.31 20.07
CA ALA A 178 -4.64 -47.38 21.52
C ALA A 178 -5.76 -48.14 22.26
N LEU A 179 -7.03 -47.90 21.92
CA LEU A 179 -8.16 -48.65 22.47
C LEU A 179 -8.11 -50.14 22.13
N ARG A 180 -7.78 -50.48 20.87
CA ARG A 180 -7.59 -51.88 20.46
C ARG A 180 -6.46 -52.57 21.23
N GLU A 181 -5.35 -51.88 21.47
CA GLU A 181 -4.24 -52.40 22.26
C GLU A 181 -4.58 -52.53 23.76
N GLN A 182 -5.45 -51.68 24.30
CA GLN A 182 -6.00 -51.86 25.65
C GLN A 182 -6.88 -53.12 25.73
N LEU A 183 -7.80 -53.32 24.78
CA LEU A 183 -8.64 -54.51 24.72
C LEU A 183 -7.82 -55.78 24.52
N LYS A 184 -6.77 -55.73 23.69
CA LYS A 184 -5.85 -56.86 23.48
C LYS A 184 -5.11 -57.25 24.76
N ARG A 185 -4.68 -56.26 25.57
CA ARG A 185 -4.04 -56.50 26.88
C ARG A 185 -5.01 -57.11 27.89
N GLU A 186 -6.25 -56.62 27.96
CA GLU A 186 -7.28 -57.23 28.81
C GLU A 186 -7.59 -58.66 28.37
N LYS A 187 -7.74 -58.91 27.06
CA LYS A 187 -7.92 -60.26 26.52
C LYS A 187 -6.81 -61.20 26.99
N GLN A 188 -5.54 -60.81 26.82
CA GLN A 188 -4.40 -61.61 27.26
C GLN A 188 -4.39 -61.86 28.77
N ARG A 189 -4.81 -60.88 29.58
CA ARG A 189 -4.92 -61.02 31.04
C ARG A 189 -5.98 -62.05 31.42
N ILE A 190 -7.16 -61.97 30.81
CA ILE A 190 -8.26 -62.90 31.05
C ILE A 190 -7.91 -64.31 30.56
N GLU A 191 -7.34 -64.44 29.35
CA GLU A 191 -6.89 -65.74 28.80
C GLU A 191 -5.87 -66.41 29.73
N LYS A 192 -4.87 -65.67 30.24
CA LYS A 192 -3.92 -66.20 31.23
C LYS A 192 -4.63 -66.72 32.48
N SER A 193 -5.57 -65.95 33.03
CA SER A 193 -6.35 -66.37 34.20
C SER A 193 -7.19 -67.62 33.93
N ILE A 194 -7.82 -67.73 32.74
CA ILE A 194 -8.57 -68.92 32.31
C ILE A 194 -7.64 -70.13 32.24
N THR A 195 -6.50 -70.02 31.55
CA THR A 195 -5.56 -71.15 31.39
C THR A 195 -5.00 -71.65 32.73
N GLU A 196 -4.76 -70.75 33.68
CA GLU A 196 -4.32 -71.12 35.03
C GLU A 196 -5.42 -71.87 35.79
N LYS A 197 -6.67 -71.41 35.68
CA LYS A 197 -7.82 -72.11 36.26
C LYS A 197 -8.05 -73.47 35.61
N GLU A 198 -7.98 -73.58 34.28
CA GLU A 198 -8.10 -74.85 33.56
C GLU A 198 -7.03 -75.86 34.02
N LYS A 199 -5.78 -75.40 34.19
CA LYS A 199 -4.69 -76.24 34.71
C LYS A 199 -4.99 -76.73 36.13
N ASN A 200 -5.50 -75.86 37.00
CA ASN A 200 -5.86 -76.22 38.37
C ASN A 200 -7.04 -77.21 38.41
N ILE A 201 -8.06 -77.01 37.55
CA ILE A 201 -9.18 -77.94 37.38
C ILE A 201 -8.68 -79.29 36.86
N GLY A 202 -7.76 -79.30 35.89
CA GLY A 202 -7.16 -80.52 35.35
C GLY A 202 -6.49 -81.37 36.43
N LYS A 203 -5.65 -80.75 37.27
CA LYS A 203 -5.00 -81.42 38.40
C LYS A 203 -6.00 -81.95 39.42
N LEU A 204 -7.04 -81.17 39.74
CA LEU A 204 -8.08 -81.59 40.66
C LEU A 204 -8.84 -82.80 40.11
N LYS A 205 -9.19 -82.78 38.81
CA LYS A 205 -9.87 -83.88 38.14
C LYS A 205 -9.05 -85.16 38.19
N GLU A 206 -7.76 -85.09 37.88
CA GLU A 206 -6.84 -86.24 37.96
C GLU A 206 -6.77 -86.82 39.38
N THR A 207 -6.66 -85.95 40.39
CA THR A 207 -6.64 -86.35 41.81
C THR A 207 -7.93 -87.06 42.21
N LEU A 208 -9.09 -86.50 41.83
CA LEU A 208 -10.39 -87.10 42.12
C LEU A 208 -10.59 -88.42 41.39
N LEU A 209 -10.19 -88.51 40.12
CA LEU A 209 -10.30 -89.74 39.33
C LEU A 209 -9.43 -90.86 39.94
N ASN A 210 -8.21 -90.55 40.35
CA ASN A 210 -7.33 -91.52 41.04
C ASN A 210 -7.94 -92.00 42.35
N LYS A 211 -8.49 -91.08 43.17
CA LYS A 211 -9.19 -91.45 44.40
C LYS A 211 -10.42 -92.34 44.11
N GLN A 212 -11.19 -92.01 43.07
CA GLN A 212 -12.35 -92.80 42.65
C GLN A 212 -11.94 -94.21 42.18
N SER A 213 -10.93 -94.33 41.33
CA SER A 213 -10.42 -95.62 40.85
C SER A 213 -9.93 -96.49 42.00
N ASN A 214 -9.17 -95.92 42.94
CA ASN A 214 -8.73 -96.65 44.13
C ASN A 214 -9.90 -97.19 44.96
N ILE A 215 -10.96 -96.37 45.15
CA ILE A 215 -12.17 -96.83 45.84
C ILE A 215 -12.88 -97.92 45.04
N HIS A 216 -12.98 -97.77 43.72
CA HIS A 216 -13.63 -98.74 42.85
C HIS A 216 -12.93 -100.10 42.89
N GLU A 217 -11.59 -100.14 42.84
CA GLU A 217 -10.81 -101.37 43.00
C GLU A 217 -11.05 -102.05 44.35
N ILE A 218 -11.14 -101.27 45.44
CA ILE A 218 -11.48 -101.82 46.77
C ILE A 218 -12.88 -102.43 46.77
N LEU A 219 -13.87 -101.78 46.14
CA LEU A 219 -15.25 -102.26 46.05
C LEU A 219 -15.40 -103.53 45.19
N GLU A 220 -14.59 -103.68 44.15
CA GLU A 220 -14.56 -104.90 43.33
C GLU A 220 -13.76 -106.05 43.99
N SER A 221 -13.00 -105.77 45.05
CA SER A 221 -12.26 -106.80 45.79
C SER A 221 -13.21 -107.67 46.64
N ASN A 222 -13.12 -109.00 46.50
CA ASN A 222 -13.87 -109.95 47.35
C ASN A 222 -13.15 -110.26 48.69
N LYS A 223 -12.21 -109.41 49.11
CA LYS A 223 -11.39 -109.61 50.31
C LYS A 223 -11.89 -108.73 51.45
N ALA A 224 -12.55 -109.33 52.44
CA ALA A 224 -13.10 -108.62 53.59
C ALA A 224 -12.07 -107.74 54.32
N ALA A 225 -10.81 -108.19 54.44
CA ALA A 225 -9.76 -107.43 55.14
C ALA A 225 -9.42 -106.09 54.44
N GLU A 226 -9.39 -106.05 53.11
CA GLU A 226 -9.09 -104.82 52.34
C GLU A 226 -10.23 -103.81 52.50
N VAL A 227 -11.49 -104.27 52.45
CA VAL A 227 -12.69 -103.44 52.68
C VAL A 227 -12.78 -102.90 54.11
N PHE A 228 -12.50 -103.72 55.14
CA PHE A 228 -12.55 -103.27 56.54
C PHE A 228 -11.37 -102.35 56.94
N SER A 229 -10.24 -102.47 56.25
CA SER A 229 -9.07 -101.58 56.46
C SER A 229 -9.13 -100.27 55.66
N ALA A 230 -10.01 -100.20 54.66
CA ALA A 230 -10.25 -98.98 53.91
C ALA A 230 -10.92 -97.96 54.82
N ASN A 231 -10.17 -96.93 55.20
CA ASN A 231 -10.70 -95.81 55.96
C ASN A 231 -11.05 -94.69 54.95
N PRO A 232 -12.35 -94.44 54.66
CA PRO A 232 -12.73 -93.39 53.74
C PRO A 232 -12.54 -92.05 54.45
N ASP A 233 -11.31 -91.54 54.47
CA ASP A 233 -11.06 -90.17 54.91
C ASP A 233 -11.49 -89.22 53.78
N PHE A 234 -12.80 -89.13 53.60
CA PHE A 234 -13.44 -88.16 52.72
C PHE A 234 -13.95 -87.03 53.61
N SER A 235 -13.04 -86.16 54.04
CA SER A 235 -13.48 -84.88 54.57
C SER A 235 -14.05 -84.06 53.42
N GLU A 236 -15.31 -83.61 53.51
CA GLU A 236 -15.91 -82.63 52.59
C GLU A 236 -15.05 -81.37 52.43
N LYS A 237 -14.10 -81.14 53.33
CA LYS A 237 -13.14 -80.03 53.31
C LYS A 237 -12.07 -80.14 52.20
N GLU A 238 -11.85 -81.31 51.60
CA GLU A 238 -10.87 -81.47 50.52
C GLU A 238 -11.42 -81.20 49.12
N ILE A 239 -12.75 -81.15 48.95
CA ILE A 239 -13.37 -80.73 47.69
C ILE A 239 -13.53 -79.21 47.76
N PRO A 240 -12.79 -78.42 46.94
CA PRO A 240 -12.88 -76.98 47.01
C PRO A 240 -14.32 -76.53 46.76
N ASN A 241 -14.87 -75.75 47.70
CA ASN A 241 -16.22 -75.22 47.60
C ASN A 241 -16.37 -74.37 46.31
N ALA A 242 -17.59 -74.27 45.75
CA ALA A 242 -17.88 -73.67 44.44
C ALA A 242 -17.29 -72.24 44.20
N SER A 243 -16.94 -71.55 45.29
CA SER A 243 -16.17 -70.30 45.33
C SER A 243 -14.85 -70.29 44.53
N PHE A 244 -14.20 -71.44 44.32
CA PHE A 244 -12.94 -71.52 43.55
C PHE A 244 -13.10 -71.13 42.05
N MET A 245 -14.34 -71.16 41.53
CA MET A 245 -14.63 -70.94 40.10
C MET A 245 -15.01 -69.50 39.72
N ALA A 246 -15.11 -68.56 40.66
CA ALA A 246 -15.54 -67.19 40.35
C ALA A 246 -14.62 -66.50 39.32
N PHE A 247 -15.12 -66.26 38.11
CA PHE A 247 -14.43 -65.46 37.09
C PHE A 247 -14.44 -63.98 37.49
N PRO A 248 -13.56 -63.14 36.92
CA PRO A 248 -13.65 -61.70 37.14
C PRO A 248 -15.05 -61.22 36.74
N GLY A 249 -15.82 -60.67 37.70
CA GLY A 249 -17.18 -60.20 37.47
C GLY A 249 -17.26 -58.90 36.66
N GLU A 250 -16.12 -58.24 36.43
CA GLU A 250 -16.00 -57.00 35.70
C GLU A 250 -14.91 -57.10 34.62
N THR A 251 -15.23 -56.64 33.42
CA THR A 251 -14.31 -56.52 32.28
C THR A 251 -14.49 -55.17 31.61
N LYS A 252 -13.49 -54.73 30.84
CA LYS A 252 -13.61 -53.51 30.04
C LYS A 252 -14.45 -53.80 28.80
N ASP A 253 -15.48 -52.98 28.60
CA ASP A 253 -16.29 -52.93 27.39
C ASP A 253 -16.11 -51.59 26.68
N PHE A 254 -16.27 -51.57 25.36
CA PHE A 254 -16.28 -50.34 24.58
C PHE A 254 -17.73 -49.95 24.26
N ILE A 255 -18.19 -48.87 24.87
CA ILE A 255 -19.53 -48.33 24.64
C ILE A 255 -19.40 -47.13 23.67
N PRO A 256 -19.84 -47.25 22.41
CA PRO A 256 -19.78 -46.14 21.46
C PRO A 256 -20.76 -45.03 21.86
N THR A 257 -20.33 -43.77 21.76
CA THR A 257 -21.20 -42.60 21.89
C THR A 257 -21.60 -42.08 20.51
N ASN A 258 -22.88 -41.78 20.30
CA ASN A 258 -23.41 -41.29 19.01
C ASN A 258 -23.58 -39.75 18.98
N GLU A 259 -23.30 -39.04 20.07
CA GLU A 259 -23.75 -37.64 20.25
C GLU A 259 -22.79 -36.57 19.68
N ASP A 260 -21.53 -36.90 19.38
CA ASP A 260 -20.45 -35.90 19.22
C ASP A 260 -19.92 -35.68 17.78
N VAL A 261 -20.70 -35.97 16.74
CA VAL A 261 -20.27 -35.67 15.36
C VAL A 261 -20.08 -34.15 15.15
N LYS A 262 -20.86 -33.31 15.85
CA LYS A 262 -20.69 -31.84 15.83
C LYS A 262 -19.35 -31.38 16.43
N THR A 263 -18.79 -32.13 17.36
CA THR A 263 -17.51 -31.81 18.02
C THR A 263 -16.33 -31.96 17.06
N ILE A 264 -16.42 -32.88 16.09
CA ILE A 264 -15.42 -33.04 15.01
C ILE A 264 -15.41 -31.81 14.09
N SER A 265 -16.58 -31.21 13.82
CA SER A 265 -16.66 -29.99 13.00
C SER A 265 -15.88 -28.81 13.61
N ASN A 266 -15.80 -28.72 14.95
CA ASN A 266 -15.03 -27.69 15.63
C ASN A 266 -13.51 -27.91 15.52
N LEU A 267 -13.06 -29.15 15.28
CA LEU A 267 -11.64 -29.51 15.14
C LEU A 267 -11.09 -29.18 13.73
N PHE A 268 -11.96 -29.05 12.73
CA PHE A 268 -11.58 -28.74 11.34
C PHE A 268 -11.23 -27.27 11.10
N GLY A 269 -11.72 -26.35 11.95
CA GLY A 269 -11.54 -24.90 11.79
C GLY A 269 -12.73 -24.21 11.10
N LEU A 270 -12.62 -22.90 10.89
CA LEU A 270 -13.69 -22.05 10.34
C LEU A 270 -13.20 -21.26 9.12
N LEU A 271 -14.03 -21.19 8.08
CA LEU A 271 -13.88 -20.20 7.01
C LEU A 271 -14.23 -18.83 7.58
N GLN A 272 -13.23 -17.98 7.78
CA GLN A 272 -13.41 -16.61 8.25
C GLN A 272 -13.06 -15.62 7.13
N LYS A 273 -13.68 -14.45 7.15
CA LYS A 273 -13.31 -13.35 6.25
C LYS A 273 -11.91 -12.88 6.62
N THR A 274 -10.92 -13.27 5.82
CA THR A 274 -9.55 -12.76 5.92
C THR A 274 -9.31 -11.74 4.82
N LYS A 275 -8.50 -10.71 5.11
CA LYS A 275 -8.07 -9.76 4.08
C LYS A 275 -7.29 -10.56 3.03
N LEU A 276 -7.77 -10.51 1.79
CA LEU A 276 -7.01 -10.99 0.66
C LEU A 276 -5.67 -10.26 0.59
N PRO A 277 -4.62 -10.87 0.01
CA PRO A 277 -3.49 -10.11 -0.51
C PRO A 277 -3.96 -9.37 -1.77
N THR A 278 -4.85 -8.39 -1.58
CA THR A 278 -5.45 -7.59 -2.65
C THR A 278 -4.54 -6.43 -2.99
N GLY A 279 -4.27 -6.30 -4.29
CA GLY A 279 -3.87 -5.04 -4.88
C GLY A 279 -4.85 -3.93 -4.51
N LEU A 280 -4.27 -2.79 -4.15
CA LEU A 280 -4.81 -1.44 -3.98
C LEU A 280 -6.32 -1.31 -3.67
N PRO A 281 -6.71 -1.04 -2.40
CA PRO A 281 -8.06 -0.55 -2.11
C PRO A 281 -8.27 0.79 -2.83
N ARG A 282 -9.41 0.95 -3.52
CA ARG A 282 -9.85 2.27 -4.01
C ARG A 282 -10.29 3.09 -2.80
N ILE A 283 -9.36 3.86 -2.23
CA ILE A 283 -9.67 4.81 -1.17
C ILE A 283 -10.50 5.95 -1.78
N ASN A 284 -11.74 6.08 -1.35
CA ASN A 284 -12.58 7.20 -1.71
C ASN A 284 -12.49 8.28 -0.63
N LEU A 285 -12.15 9.49 -1.04
CA LEU A 285 -12.12 10.69 -0.21
C LEU A 285 -13.36 11.52 -0.52
N ASN A 286 -14.27 11.68 0.45
CA ASN A 286 -15.48 12.46 0.27
C ASN A 286 -15.65 13.48 1.40
N VAL A 287 -15.85 14.74 1.04
CA VAL A 287 -16.27 15.77 1.99
C VAL A 287 -17.61 15.36 2.60
N THR A 288 -17.66 15.35 3.93
CA THR A 288 -18.88 15.04 4.70
C THR A 288 -19.43 16.24 5.44
N LYS A 289 -18.55 17.15 5.86
CA LYS A 289 -18.89 18.39 6.53
C LYS A 289 -17.93 19.48 6.10
N SER A 290 -18.41 20.71 6.15
CA SER A 290 -17.65 21.91 5.81
C SER A 290 -17.98 22.96 6.85
N TYR A 291 -16.95 23.63 7.36
CA TYR A 291 -17.10 24.70 8.34
C TYR A 291 -16.41 25.94 7.80
N THR A 292 -17.15 27.04 7.72
CA THR A 292 -16.57 28.34 7.39
C THR A 292 -15.80 28.82 8.62
N THR A 293 -14.54 29.19 8.43
CA THR A 293 -13.80 29.90 9.46
C THR A 293 -14.03 31.40 9.22
N ASP A 294 -14.23 32.20 10.26
CA ASP A 294 -14.26 33.67 10.13
C ASP A 294 -12.85 34.25 9.78
N GLN A 295 -11.96 33.42 9.22
CA GLN A 295 -10.56 33.71 8.92
C GLN A 295 -10.31 33.60 7.43
N TYR A 296 -9.39 34.45 6.96
CA TYR A 296 -9.01 34.55 5.55
C TYR A 296 -8.17 33.36 5.05
N VAL A 297 -7.37 32.75 5.94
CA VAL A 297 -6.45 31.64 5.59
C VAL A 297 -6.29 30.71 6.79
N VAL A 298 -6.42 29.40 6.57
CA VAL A 298 -6.02 28.36 7.52
C VAL A 298 -4.69 27.78 7.04
N GLU A 299 -3.58 28.11 7.71
CA GLU A 299 -2.24 27.63 7.32
C GLU A 299 -1.87 26.34 8.04
N ARG A 300 -2.23 26.20 9.32
CA ARG A 300 -2.08 24.96 10.08
C ARG A 300 -3.37 24.65 10.82
N THR A 301 -3.66 23.36 10.92
CA THR A 301 -4.76 22.80 11.70
C THR A 301 -4.19 21.77 12.65
N LEU A 302 -4.56 21.85 13.93
CA LEU A 302 -4.22 20.86 14.95
C LEU A 302 -5.49 20.51 15.73
N ILE A 303 -5.97 19.29 15.54
CA ILE A 303 -7.20 18.77 16.10
C ILE A 303 -6.95 18.30 17.53
N LEU A 304 -7.78 18.77 18.45
CA LEU A 304 -7.76 18.36 19.85
C LEU A 304 -8.72 17.19 20.10
N ASP A 305 -9.90 17.26 19.48
CA ASP A 305 -10.95 16.25 19.55
C ASP A 305 -11.89 16.33 18.32
N ASP A 306 -13.01 15.62 18.33
CA ASP A 306 -13.95 15.59 17.20
C ASP A 306 -14.74 16.90 16.96
N LYS A 307 -14.47 17.95 17.76
CA LYS A 307 -15.17 19.24 17.72
C LYS A 307 -14.26 20.46 17.90
N THR A 308 -13.01 20.31 18.32
CA THR A 308 -12.14 21.43 18.62
C THR A 308 -10.80 21.32 17.93
N ALA A 309 -10.32 22.46 17.45
CA ALA A 309 -9.07 22.56 16.72
C ALA A 309 -8.37 23.89 17.03
N TRP A 310 -7.05 23.87 17.00
CA TRP A 310 -6.25 25.07 16.83
C TRP A 310 -5.99 25.30 15.34
N ILE A 311 -6.27 26.51 14.88
CA ILE A 311 -5.92 26.93 13.53
C ILE A 311 -4.99 28.15 13.57
N SER A 312 -4.02 28.19 12.67
CA SER A 312 -3.18 29.38 12.45
C SER A 312 -3.53 30.06 11.13
N ASN A 313 -3.23 31.36 11.04
CA ASN A 313 -3.43 32.17 9.85
C ASN A 313 -2.10 32.80 9.44
N CYS A 314 -1.75 32.75 8.14
CA CYS A 314 -0.47 33.26 7.63
C CYS A 314 -0.32 34.78 7.73
N ASN A 315 -1.43 35.53 7.75
CA ASN A 315 -1.43 36.99 7.73
C ASN A 315 -1.52 37.61 9.13
N LYS A 316 -1.63 36.78 10.17
CA LYS A 316 -1.78 37.24 11.55
C LYS A 316 -0.87 36.42 12.47
N SER A 317 -0.28 37.09 13.44
CA SER A 317 0.49 36.44 14.51
C SER A 317 -0.41 35.81 15.56
N SER A 318 -1.53 35.21 15.16
CA SER A 318 -2.58 34.75 16.08
C SER A 318 -2.91 33.28 15.86
N LEU A 319 -3.12 32.59 16.96
CA LEU A 319 -3.60 31.22 17.01
C LEU A 319 -5.05 31.22 17.50
N TYR A 320 -5.93 30.51 16.78
CA TYR A 320 -7.36 30.50 17.03
C TYR A 320 -7.80 29.14 17.55
N ASN A 321 -8.42 29.09 18.72
CA ASN A 321 -9.13 27.89 19.17
C ASN A 321 -10.56 27.93 18.63
N ILE A 322 -10.88 27.01 17.73
CA ILE A 322 -12.20 26.91 17.13
C ILE A 322 -12.96 25.74 17.73
N ASN A 323 -14.26 25.94 17.97
CA ASN A 323 -15.19 24.86 18.23
C ASN A 323 -16.13 24.74 17.03
N ILE A 324 -16.07 23.59 16.40
CA ILE A 324 -16.74 23.27 15.17
C ILE A 324 -18.23 23.04 15.45
N GLY A 325 -19.04 24.06 15.12
CA GLY A 325 -20.48 24.15 15.43
C GLY A 325 -20.89 25.45 16.11
N ASP A 326 -19.93 26.18 16.70
CA ASP A 326 -20.07 27.52 17.32
C ASP A 326 -19.04 28.50 16.69
N THR A 327 -18.97 29.74 17.18
CA THR A 327 -17.97 30.75 16.79
C THR A 327 -16.63 30.57 17.53
N ILE A 328 -15.55 31.19 17.04
CA ILE A 328 -14.19 31.19 17.61
C ILE A 328 -14.21 31.40 19.13
N LYS A 329 -13.56 30.52 19.90
CA LYS A 329 -13.58 30.56 21.38
C LYS A 329 -12.49 31.42 21.99
N THR A 330 -11.26 31.33 21.49
CA THR A 330 -10.11 32.10 22.01
C THR A 330 -9.10 32.43 20.92
N VAL A 331 -8.43 33.58 21.07
CA VAL A 331 -7.36 34.06 20.19
C VAL A 331 -6.12 34.32 21.04
N GLU A 332 -5.03 33.61 20.76
CA GLU A 332 -3.74 33.81 21.42
C GLU A 332 -2.77 34.53 20.47
N ASP A 333 -2.13 35.61 20.93
CA ASP A 333 -1.09 36.30 20.17
C ASP A 333 0.26 35.60 20.37
N VAL A 334 0.74 34.95 19.30
CA VAL A 334 2.03 34.25 19.26
C VAL A 334 3.16 35.14 18.73
N SER A 335 2.88 36.43 18.50
CA SER A 335 3.79 37.50 18.01
C SER A 335 4.36 37.31 16.61
N VAL A 336 4.46 36.09 16.09
CA VAL A 336 4.94 35.75 14.75
C VAL A 336 4.13 34.60 14.14
N GLN A 337 4.26 34.40 12.82
CA GLN A 337 3.61 33.30 12.10
C GLN A 337 3.99 31.93 12.67
N VAL A 338 3.01 31.04 12.79
CA VAL A 338 3.19 29.65 13.23
C VAL A 338 3.55 28.80 12.01
N TYR A 339 4.74 28.21 12.01
CA TYR A 339 5.13 27.26 10.99
C TYR A 339 4.49 25.91 11.21
N ASP A 340 4.55 25.38 12.42
CA ASP A 340 4.03 24.05 12.71
C ASP A 340 3.62 23.91 14.17
N MET A 341 2.77 22.92 14.43
CA MET A 341 2.25 22.64 15.76
C MET A 341 2.17 21.15 16.03
N SER A 342 2.35 20.76 17.29
CA SER A 342 2.11 19.38 17.71
C SER A 342 1.59 19.31 19.13
N LEU A 343 0.70 18.35 19.39
CA LEU A 343 0.17 18.09 20.72
C LEU A 343 1.17 17.33 21.59
N THR A 344 1.18 17.68 22.87
CA THR A 344 1.80 16.90 23.93
C THR A 344 0.79 15.92 24.52
N GLY A 345 1.25 14.91 25.27
CA GLY A 345 0.37 13.97 25.98
C GLY A 345 -0.57 14.60 27.02
N ASN A 346 -0.35 15.86 27.40
CA ASN A 346 -1.21 16.62 28.32
C ASN A 346 -2.13 17.62 27.61
N ASN A 347 -2.24 17.56 26.29
CA ASN A 347 -2.98 18.50 25.43
C ASN A 347 -2.46 19.95 25.44
N ASP A 348 -1.23 20.17 25.90
CA ASP A 348 -0.51 21.41 25.60
C ASP A 348 0.08 21.36 24.20
N VAL A 349 0.37 22.52 23.59
CA VAL A 349 0.74 22.62 22.18
C VAL A 349 2.18 23.12 22.05
N PHE A 350 3.05 22.36 21.40
CA PHE A 350 4.32 22.88 20.94
C PHE A 350 4.14 23.71 19.67
N LEU A 351 4.83 24.84 19.62
CA LEU A 351 4.79 25.79 18.54
C LEU A 351 6.18 25.93 17.92
N SER A 352 6.30 25.63 16.63
CA SER A 352 7.40 26.08 15.80
C SER A 352 7.03 27.40 15.14
N LEU A 353 7.83 28.43 15.39
CA LEU A 353 7.54 29.81 14.99
C LEU A 353 8.50 30.30 13.90
N PHE A 354 7.98 31.11 12.97
CA PHE A 354 8.71 31.61 11.81
C PHE A 354 10.04 32.27 12.20
N ASN A 355 11.13 31.78 11.61
CA ASN A 355 12.52 32.25 11.81
C ASN A 355 13.00 32.26 13.28
N LYS A 356 12.32 31.56 14.20
CA LYS A 356 12.76 31.43 15.59
C LYS A 356 13.68 30.22 15.76
N THR A 357 14.61 30.34 16.70
CA THR A 357 15.55 29.29 17.10
C THR A 357 15.11 28.59 18.38
N VAL A 358 13.91 28.89 18.88
CA VAL A 358 13.37 28.37 20.13
C VAL A 358 11.95 27.88 19.86
N ILE A 359 11.68 26.64 20.25
CA ILE A 359 10.35 26.05 20.30
C ILE A 359 9.64 26.60 21.53
N SER A 360 8.38 27.01 21.36
CA SER A 360 7.54 27.48 22.46
C SER A 360 6.51 26.43 22.84
N LEU A 361 6.10 26.42 24.10
CA LEU A 361 5.01 25.60 24.62
C LEU A 361 3.85 26.52 25.02
N LEU A 362 2.69 26.31 24.40
CA LEU A 362 1.42 26.92 24.78
C LEU A 362 0.70 26.00 25.76
N THR A 363 0.49 26.50 26.98
CA THR A 363 -0.32 25.81 28.00
C THR A 363 -1.80 26.09 27.73
N THR A 364 -2.55 25.09 27.28
CA THR A 364 -3.91 25.32 26.74
C THR A 364 -4.91 25.77 27.80
N LYS A 365 -4.66 25.45 29.08
CA LYS A 365 -5.52 25.87 30.20
C LYS A 365 -5.35 27.34 30.58
N THR A 366 -4.17 27.91 30.37
CA THR A 366 -3.83 29.27 30.83
C THR A 366 -3.64 30.26 29.69
N GLY A 367 -3.47 29.78 28.45
CA GLY A 367 -3.07 30.61 27.30
C GLY A 367 -1.58 31.01 27.34
N GLU A 368 -0.83 30.55 28.34
CA GLU A 368 0.54 31.01 28.55
C GLU A 368 1.51 30.34 27.57
N ILE A 369 2.33 31.16 26.89
CA ILE A 369 3.35 30.71 25.95
C ILE A 369 4.74 30.89 26.59
N LYS A 370 5.48 29.79 26.73
CA LYS A 370 6.84 29.79 27.30
C LYS A 370 7.87 29.21 26.34
N PRO A 371 9.11 29.72 26.33
CA PRO A 371 10.21 29.05 25.63
C PRO A 371 10.45 27.68 26.25
N PHE A 372 10.68 26.67 25.41
CA PHE A 372 10.84 25.28 25.84
C PHE A 372 12.21 24.72 25.43
N LEU A 373 12.53 24.72 24.13
CA LEU A 373 13.75 24.08 23.60
C LEU A 373 14.45 25.02 22.62
N SER A 374 15.75 25.23 22.81
CA SER A 374 16.59 26.02 21.89
C SER A 374 17.32 25.11 20.89
N VAL A 375 17.29 25.50 19.62
CA VAL A 375 18.01 24.87 18.51
C VAL A 375 19.00 25.82 17.83
N SER A 376 19.34 26.91 18.52
CA SER A 376 20.33 27.89 18.04
C SER A 376 21.65 27.21 17.63
N PRO A 377 22.27 27.60 16.50
CA PRO A 377 21.92 28.74 15.63
C PRO A 377 20.87 28.44 14.55
N LEU A 378 20.33 27.22 14.50
CA LEU A 378 19.35 26.81 13.49
C LEU A 378 17.96 27.35 13.82
N ILE A 379 17.11 27.43 12.80
CA ILE A 379 15.68 27.73 12.94
C ILE A 379 14.87 26.44 12.91
N SER A 380 13.75 26.44 13.63
CA SER A 380 12.79 25.33 13.63
C SER A 380 11.83 25.42 12.45
N LEU A 381 11.44 24.27 11.89
CA LEU A 381 10.50 24.13 10.78
C LEU A 381 9.36 23.18 11.17
N GLY A 382 9.41 21.92 10.74
CA GLY A 382 8.41 20.91 11.07
C GLY A 382 8.57 20.40 12.50
N ILE A 383 7.47 20.18 13.22
CA ILE A 383 7.49 19.62 14.58
C ILE A 383 6.43 18.54 14.75
N HIS A 384 6.81 17.42 15.35
CA HIS A 384 5.88 16.35 15.69
C HIS A 384 6.29 15.66 16.99
N VAL A 385 5.32 15.44 17.88
CA VAL A 385 5.47 14.65 19.09
C VAL A 385 4.98 13.24 18.81
N THR A 386 5.86 12.27 19.01
CA THR A 386 5.54 10.85 18.81
C THR A 386 4.72 10.29 19.97
N LYS A 387 4.09 9.13 19.75
CA LYS A 387 3.42 8.33 20.81
C LYS A 387 4.34 7.95 21.98
N HIS A 388 5.66 8.02 21.80
CA HIS A 388 6.67 7.70 22.80
C HIS A 388 7.15 8.95 23.57
N ASN A 389 6.48 10.10 23.42
CA ASN A 389 6.89 11.37 24.00
C ASN A 389 8.30 11.77 23.55
N GLU A 390 8.53 11.74 22.24
CA GLU A 390 9.76 12.27 21.63
C GLU A 390 9.37 13.36 20.63
N ILE A 391 10.21 14.39 20.51
CA ILE A 391 9.98 15.51 19.60
C ILE A 391 10.84 15.31 18.35
N ILE A 392 10.21 15.06 17.22
CA ILE A 392 10.83 15.04 15.90
C ILE A 392 10.78 16.45 15.33
N LEU A 393 11.94 17.06 15.15
CA LEU A 393 12.06 18.45 14.74
C LEU A 393 12.88 18.59 13.45
N GLY A 394 12.28 19.17 12.42
CA GLY A 394 12.99 19.68 11.24
C GLY A 394 13.66 21.01 11.57
N VAL A 395 14.95 21.13 11.24
CA VAL A 395 15.73 22.34 11.49
C VAL A 395 16.60 22.70 10.28
N SER A 396 16.93 23.99 10.18
CA SER A 396 17.61 24.57 9.03
C SER A 396 18.48 25.75 9.46
N ASP A 397 19.64 25.97 8.84
CA ASP A 397 20.33 27.25 8.97
C ASP A 397 19.53 28.40 8.34
N ARG A 398 19.97 29.63 8.59
CA ARG A 398 19.42 30.85 7.99
C ARG A 398 20.18 31.14 6.70
N GLY A 399 19.50 31.08 5.56
CA GLY A 399 20.11 31.34 4.26
C GLY A 399 19.11 31.21 3.12
N ASP A 400 19.63 31.11 1.89
CA ASP A 400 18.81 30.70 0.76
C ASP A 400 18.29 29.28 1.00
N ALA A 401 16.97 29.13 1.01
CA ALA A 401 16.31 27.89 1.36
C ALA A 401 16.67 26.74 0.41
N TYR A 402 16.90 27.04 -0.88
CA TYR A 402 17.02 26.02 -1.92
C TYR A 402 18.41 25.94 -2.54
N ASN A 403 19.21 27.00 -2.44
CA ASN A 403 20.61 26.99 -2.89
C ASN A 403 21.54 26.53 -1.76
N LEU A 404 21.74 25.21 -1.69
CA LEU A 404 22.61 24.59 -0.68
C LEU A 404 24.09 24.86 -0.97
N THR A 405 24.83 25.16 0.10
CA THR A 405 26.29 25.26 0.10
C THR A 405 26.90 24.18 0.99
N ASP A 406 28.23 24.06 0.97
CA ASP A 406 28.95 23.15 1.88
C ASP A 406 28.75 23.55 3.36
N GLU A 407 28.44 24.81 3.63
CA GLU A 407 28.18 25.33 4.98
C GLU A 407 26.73 25.13 5.44
N SER A 408 25.82 24.73 4.54
CA SER A 408 24.42 24.50 4.90
C SER A 408 24.27 23.35 5.90
N CYS A 409 23.30 23.49 6.80
CA CYS A 409 22.95 22.57 7.87
C CYS A 409 21.43 22.38 7.87
N ARG A 410 20.97 21.24 7.33
CA ARG A 410 19.54 20.89 7.16
C ARG A 410 19.30 19.53 7.78
N LYS A 411 18.57 19.46 8.90
CA LYS A 411 18.52 18.25 9.73
C LYS A 411 17.12 17.93 10.21
N VAL A 412 16.93 16.67 10.54
CA VAL A 412 15.87 16.25 11.46
C VAL A 412 16.52 15.77 12.74
N ILE A 413 16.05 16.27 13.89
CA ILE A 413 16.59 15.97 15.21
C ILE A 413 15.48 15.39 16.08
N ILE A 414 15.79 14.34 16.83
CA ILE A 414 14.90 13.74 17.83
C ILE A 414 15.34 14.20 19.21
N PHE A 415 14.42 14.79 19.97
CA PHE A 415 14.61 15.18 21.36
C PHE A 415 13.71 14.37 22.30
N GLU A 416 14.18 14.13 23.52
CA GLU A 416 13.35 13.72 24.66
C GLU A 416 12.57 14.93 25.20
N MET A 417 11.49 14.69 25.95
CA MET A 417 10.68 15.77 26.54
C MET A 417 11.43 16.62 27.58
N ASP A 418 12.60 16.19 28.06
CA ASP A 418 13.47 16.99 28.92
C ASP A 418 14.41 17.92 28.12
N GLY A 419 14.33 17.88 26.78
CA GLY A 419 15.15 18.68 25.86
C GLY A 419 16.46 18.02 25.46
N LYS A 420 16.75 16.79 25.91
CA LYS A 420 17.96 16.07 25.51
C LYS A 420 17.87 15.55 24.09
N GLN A 421 18.87 15.85 23.28
CA GLN A 421 18.97 15.30 21.92
C GLN A 421 19.32 13.81 21.95
N LYS A 422 18.52 12.96 21.29
CA LYS A 422 18.79 11.52 21.12
C LYS A 422 19.58 11.25 19.85
N GLN A 423 19.08 11.77 18.73
CA GLN A 423 19.56 11.42 17.38
C GLN A 423 19.40 12.62 16.45
N SER A 424 20.20 12.65 15.39
CA SER A 424 20.05 13.63 14.30
C SER A 424 20.39 13.01 12.96
N TYR A 425 19.68 13.44 11.94
CA TYR A 425 19.78 12.95 10.57
C TYR A 425 20.01 14.13 9.65
N GLU A 426 21.09 14.06 8.87
CA GLU A 426 21.47 15.09 7.90
C GLU A 426 21.94 14.46 6.59
N TYR A 427 22.74 13.40 6.68
CA TYR A 427 23.33 12.72 5.55
C TYR A 427 22.98 11.24 5.55
N ASP A 428 22.89 10.65 4.36
CA ASP A 428 22.78 9.22 4.18
C ASP A 428 24.12 8.49 4.42
N LYS A 429 24.11 7.16 4.25
CA LYS A 429 25.30 6.31 4.38
C LYS A 429 26.40 6.63 3.35
N HIS A 430 26.06 7.31 2.26
CA HIS A 430 26.98 7.73 1.20
C HIS A 430 27.43 9.20 1.33
N LYS A 431 27.10 9.86 2.44
CA LYS A 431 27.40 11.28 2.71
C LYS A 431 26.66 12.26 1.78
N LEU A 432 25.56 11.83 1.18
CA LEU A 432 24.65 12.70 0.44
C LEU A 432 23.63 13.32 1.41
N ARG A 433 23.31 14.59 1.22
CA ARG A 433 22.31 15.30 2.05
C ARG A 433 20.95 14.65 1.89
N LEU A 434 20.28 14.41 3.02
CA LEU A 434 18.93 13.87 3.04
C LEU A 434 17.86 14.92 2.71
N PHE A 435 18.14 16.20 3.04
CA PHE A 435 17.14 17.26 3.01
C PHE A 435 17.66 18.54 2.35
N THR A 436 16.76 19.22 1.66
CA THR A 436 16.92 20.61 1.21
C THR A 436 16.27 21.56 2.22
N VAL A 437 14.98 21.35 2.52
CA VAL A 437 14.22 22.07 3.55
C VAL A 437 13.26 21.09 4.22
N PRO A 438 13.58 20.53 5.40
CA PRO A 438 12.73 19.60 6.13
C PRO A 438 11.52 20.34 6.74
N PHE A 439 10.54 20.63 5.90
CA PHE A 439 9.47 21.59 6.14
C PHE A 439 8.39 21.08 7.09
N ARG A 440 7.98 19.81 6.95
CA ARG A 440 7.09 19.11 7.89
C ARG A 440 7.73 17.83 8.35
N THR A 441 7.45 17.44 9.58
CA THR A 441 7.84 16.15 10.14
C THR A 441 6.62 15.48 10.74
N THR A 442 6.53 14.16 10.60
CA THR A 442 5.53 13.33 11.29
C THR A 442 6.09 11.92 11.48
N SER A 443 5.33 11.05 12.14
CA SER A 443 5.68 9.63 12.26
C SER A 443 4.51 8.73 11.89
N ASN A 444 4.80 7.50 11.45
CA ASN A 444 3.78 6.50 11.15
C ASN A 444 3.65 5.49 12.30
N VAL A 445 2.73 4.52 12.11
CA VAL A 445 2.50 3.43 13.07
C VAL A 445 3.72 2.54 13.34
N ASN A 446 4.65 2.47 12.39
CA ASN A 446 5.91 1.72 12.48
C ASN A 446 7.03 2.50 13.15
N ASP A 447 6.76 3.72 13.65
CA ASP A 447 7.76 4.62 14.21
C ASP A 447 8.81 5.12 13.21
N ASP A 448 8.52 5.00 11.90
CA ASP A 448 9.31 5.66 10.86
C ASP A 448 9.09 7.18 10.92
N ILE A 449 10.10 7.92 10.51
CA ILE A 449 10.14 9.37 10.47
C ILE A 449 9.81 9.80 9.05
N LEU A 450 8.72 10.54 8.88
CA LEU A 450 8.29 11.07 7.59
C LEU A 450 8.62 12.55 7.55
N VAL A 451 9.31 12.95 6.50
CA VAL A 451 9.76 14.33 6.29
C VAL A 451 9.22 14.81 4.96
N LEU A 452 8.45 15.88 4.99
CA LEU A 452 8.12 16.64 3.79
C LEU A 452 9.27 17.60 3.54
N ASP A 453 10.06 17.30 2.51
CA ASP A 453 11.26 18.03 2.12
C ASP A 453 10.94 18.92 0.90
N ARG A 454 11.01 20.24 1.06
CA ARG A 454 10.80 21.18 -0.06
C ARG A 454 12.10 21.36 -0.84
N THR A 455 12.07 21.04 -2.12
CA THR A 455 13.25 21.03 -3.01
C THR A 455 13.38 22.34 -3.80
N SER A 456 12.26 23.02 -4.06
CA SER A 456 12.22 24.38 -4.63
C SER A 456 11.05 25.19 -4.05
N LYS A 457 10.75 26.35 -4.65
CA LYS A 457 9.62 27.22 -4.25
C LYS A 457 8.25 26.58 -4.53
N ASP A 458 8.20 25.62 -5.44
CA ASP A 458 7.01 25.03 -6.05
C ASP A 458 7.13 23.51 -6.21
N ASP A 459 8.17 22.89 -5.66
CA ASP A 459 8.42 21.44 -5.75
C ASP A 459 8.92 20.89 -4.41
N GLY A 460 8.67 19.60 -4.20
CA GLY A 460 9.06 18.91 -3.00
C GLY A 460 9.02 17.40 -3.12
N ARG A 461 9.25 16.74 -1.99
CA ARG A 461 9.20 15.28 -1.89
C ARG A 461 8.88 14.86 -0.46
N VAL A 462 8.38 13.64 -0.31
CA VAL A 462 8.35 12.95 0.99
C VAL A 462 9.58 12.06 1.08
N VAL A 463 10.30 12.13 2.19
CA VAL A 463 11.43 11.25 2.53
C VAL A 463 11.06 10.51 3.81
N VAL A 464 11.11 9.18 3.78
CA VAL A 464 10.80 8.34 4.94
C VAL A 464 12.04 7.62 5.42
N LEU A 465 12.35 7.79 6.70
CA LEU A 465 13.51 7.21 7.37
C LEU A 465 13.04 6.22 8.44
N ASN A 466 13.75 5.11 8.62
CA ASN A 466 13.61 4.32 9.85
C ASN A 466 14.32 5.00 11.04
N ARG A 467 14.23 4.38 12.22
CA ARG A 467 14.86 4.87 13.46
C ARG A 467 16.39 4.87 13.44
N GLU A 468 17.00 4.18 12.47
CA GLU A 468 18.44 4.18 12.23
C GLU A 468 18.87 5.30 11.24
N GLY A 469 17.91 6.07 10.71
CA GLY A 469 18.17 7.14 9.74
C GLY A 469 18.33 6.67 8.30
N GLN A 470 17.97 5.42 8.00
CA GLN A 470 18.04 4.86 6.65
C GLN A 470 16.77 5.18 5.88
N VAL A 471 16.94 5.74 4.67
CA VAL A 471 15.84 6.00 3.74
C VAL A 471 15.17 4.69 3.35
N GLN A 472 13.89 4.56 3.71
CA GLN A 472 13.04 3.44 3.32
C GLN A 472 12.49 3.66 1.91
N TRP A 473 11.95 4.87 1.66
CA TRP A 473 11.41 5.26 0.36
C TRP A 473 11.28 6.79 0.27
N THR A 474 11.14 7.26 -0.97
CA THR A 474 10.86 8.67 -1.29
C THR A 474 9.68 8.77 -2.24
N TYR A 475 8.93 9.88 -2.19
CA TYR A 475 7.79 10.13 -3.06
C TYR A 475 7.85 11.55 -3.64
N GLN A 476 7.71 11.68 -4.96
CA GLN A 476 7.86 12.94 -5.72
C GLN A 476 6.61 13.27 -6.54
N GLY A 477 5.42 12.89 -6.04
CA GLY A 477 4.17 13.11 -6.75
C GLY A 477 3.81 12.01 -7.74
N HIS A 478 2.68 12.19 -8.43
CA HIS A 478 2.13 11.24 -9.40
C HIS A 478 2.11 11.83 -10.81
N PRO A 479 2.68 11.15 -11.83
CA PRO A 479 2.82 11.71 -13.18
C PRO A 479 1.52 12.09 -13.90
N GLN A 480 0.34 11.65 -13.43
CA GLN A 480 -0.94 12.09 -14.03
C GLN A 480 -1.43 13.43 -13.48
N VAL A 481 -1.03 13.79 -12.26
CA VAL A 481 -1.39 15.06 -11.61
C VAL A 481 -0.26 16.06 -11.78
N ASN A 482 0.97 15.61 -11.58
CA ASN A 482 2.18 16.39 -11.70
C ASN A 482 2.81 16.17 -13.09
N SER A 483 2.25 16.83 -14.11
CA SER A 483 2.71 16.71 -15.51
C SER A 483 2.83 18.06 -16.20
N GLY A 484 3.75 18.17 -17.16
CA GLY A 484 4.05 19.44 -17.82
C GLY A 484 4.62 20.46 -16.82
N ASP A 485 3.96 21.60 -16.70
CA ASP A 485 4.35 22.70 -15.79
C ASP A 485 3.79 22.54 -14.36
N LYS A 486 3.11 21.43 -14.06
CA LYS A 486 2.55 21.13 -12.73
C LYS A 486 3.53 20.32 -11.89
N PHE A 487 4.26 20.99 -11.00
CA PHE A 487 5.19 20.37 -10.04
C PHE A 487 4.45 19.73 -8.86
N PHE A 488 5.10 18.84 -8.10
CA PHE A 488 4.52 18.28 -6.89
C PHE A 488 4.83 19.21 -5.73
N PHE A 489 3.85 20.00 -5.30
CA PHE A 489 4.05 20.99 -4.25
C PHE A 489 3.35 20.57 -2.95
N PRO A 490 3.95 19.63 -2.19
CA PRO A 490 3.36 19.18 -0.95
C PRO A 490 3.47 20.28 0.13
N ILE A 491 2.37 20.55 0.84
CA ILE A 491 2.33 21.57 1.91
C ILE A 491 2.10 21.00 3.30
N ASP A 492 1.47 19.82 3.37
CA ASP A 492 1.20 19.14 4.64
C ASP A 492 1.15 17.61 4.47
N ILE A 493 1.40 16.90 5.57
CA ILE A 493 1.50 15.43 5.60
C ILE A 493 0.96 14.86 6.92
N VAL A 494 0.10 13.84 6.82
CA VAL A 494 -0.44 13.12 7.99
C VAL A 494 -0.41 11.62 7.78
N THR A 495 -0.43 10.87 8.89
CA THR A 495 -0.47 9.41 8.86
C THR A 495 -1.74 8.89 9.54
N THR A 496 -2.34 7.88 8.93
CA THR A 496 -3.52 7.22 9.47
C THR A 496 -3.15 6.13 10.47
N SER A 497 -4.09 5.73 11.32
CA SER A 497 -3.92 4.62 12.27
C SER A 497 -3.68 3.25 11.63
N VAL A 498 -3.90 3.12 10.31
CA VAL A 498 -3.60 1.90 9.54
C VAL A 498 -2.28 1.98 8.77
N GLY A 499 -1.53 3.07 8.93
CA GLY A 499 -0.21 3.26 8.30
C GLY A 499 -0.23 3.87 6.91
N HIS A 500 -1.39 4.28 6.38
CA HIS A 500 -1.42 5.10 5.16
C HIS A 500 -0.91 6.51 5.42
N VAL A 501 -0.28 7.10 4.42
CA VAL A 501 0.26 8.46 4.44
C VAL A 501 -0.56 9.33 3.51
N ILE A 502 -0.98 10.50 3.95
CA ILE A 502 -1.77 11.44 3.15
C ILE A 502 -0.98 12.73 3.00
N VAL A 503 -0.84 13.19 1.76
CA VAL A 503 -0.07 14.40 1.42
C VAL A 503 -0.98 15.37 0.68
N ALA A 504 -1.02 16.62 1.13
CA ALA A 504 -1.72 17.70 0.44
C ALA A 504 -0.80 18.36 -0.57
N ASP A 505 -1.18 18.32 -1.85
CA ASP A 505 -0.51 18.99 -2.96
C ASP A 505 -1.31 20.24 -3.33
N ILE A 506 -0.78 21.41 -2.96
CA ILE A 506 -1.53 22.66 -2.88
C ILE A 506 -1.89 23.21 -4.26
N ASP A 507 -0.91 23.30 -5.16
CA ASP A 507 -1.06 23.89 -6.50
C ASP A 507 -1.81 22.97 -7.46
N ASN A 508 -1.83 21.67 -7.17
CA ASN A 508 -2.62 20.70 -7.93
C ASN A 508 -3.99 20.41 -7.31
N HIS A 509 -4.32 21.09 -6.21
CA HIS A 509 -5.58 20.93 -5.49
C HIS A 509 -5.89 19.46 -5.16
N ALA A 510 -4.85 18.70 -4.83
CA ALA A 510 -4.92 17.24 -4.80
C ALA A 510 -4.50 16.66 -3.44
N LEU A 511 -5.08 15.51 -3.11
CA LEU A 511 -4.65 14.67 -2.01
C LEU A 511 -4.04 13.39 -2.57
N HIS A 512 -2.82 13.10 -2.15
CA HIS A 512 -2.10 11.87 -2.47
C HIS A 512 -2.17 10.94 -1.27
N VAL A 513 -2.69 9.73 -1.44
CA VAL A 513 -2.75 8.72 -0.38
C VAL A 513 -1.81 7.57 -0.74
N LEU A 514 -0.82 7.33 0.12
CA LEU A 514 0.22 6.32 -0.05
C LEU A 514 0.02 5.19 0.96
N SER A 515 0.49 4.00 0.60
CA SER A 515 0.62 2.86 1.51
C SER A 515 1.76 3.11 2.50
N GLY A 516 1.87 2.27 3.54
CA GLY A 516 2.99 2.35 4.49
C GLY A 516 4.36 2.16 3.82
N GLU A 517 4.39 1.49 2.67
CA GLU A 517 5.55 1.25 1.83
C GLU A 517 5.78 2.33 0.75
N GLY A 518 5.01 3.43 0.78
CA GLY A 518 5.17 4.56 -0.14
C GLY A 518 4.52 4.37 -1.52
N ASN A 519 3.76 3.29 -1.74
CA ASN A 519 3.05 3.08 -3.00
C ASN A 519 1.81 3.96 -3.08
N LEU A 520 1.59 4.64 -4.20
CA LEU A 520 0.36 5.41 -4.39
C LEU A 520 -0.87 4.50 -4.40
N LEU A 521 -1.78 4.74 -3.46
CA LEU A 521 -3.08 4.07 -3.37
C LEU A 521 -4.14 4.81 -4.18
N THR A 522 -4.20 6.13 -4.01
CA THR A 522 -5.07 7.01 -4.79
C THR A 522 -4.49 8.42 -4.83
N CYS A 523 -4.80 9.17 -5.88
CA CYS A 523 -4.57 10.59 -5.96
C CYS A 523 -5.87 11.23 -6.43
N LYS A 524 -6.42 12.14 -5.64
CA LYS A 524 -7.70 12.79 -5.93
C LYS A 524 -7.52 14.30 -6.00
N VAL A 525 -7.82 14.87 -7.17
CA VAL A 525 -8.05 16.31 -7.33
C VAL A 525 -9.39 16.63 -6.68
N MET A 526 -9.41 17.60 -5.77
CA MET A 526 -10.54 17.88 -4.89
C MET A 526 -11.44 19.03 -5.39
N GLU A 527 -11.09 19.65 -6.53
CA GLU A 527 -11.91 20.68 -7.19
C GLU A 527 -13.33 20.18 -7.47
N ASP A 528 -13.50 18.89 -7.81
CA ASP A 528 -14.80 18.25 -8.03
C ASP A 528 -15.72 18.29 -6.80
N GLN A 529 -15.16 18.52 -5.61
CA GLN A 529 -15.86 18.69 -4.34
C GLN A 529 -15.82 20.14 -3.83
N GLY A 530 -15.44 21.11 -4.68
CA GLY A 530 -15.40 22.54 -4.37
C GLY A 530 -14.23 22.95 -3.47
N ILE A 531 -13.17 22.13 -3.41
CA ILE A 531 -11.98 22.39 -2.61
C ILE A 531 -10.84 22.80 -3.55
N ILE A 532 -10.34 24.00 -3.34
CA ILE A 532 -9.12 24.49 -3.98
C ILE A 532 -8.06 24.75 -2.92
N TYR A 533 -6.81 24.52 -3.29
CA TYR A 533 -5.62 24.77 -2.46
C TYR A 533 -5.73 24.14 -1.05
N PRO A 534 -5.59 22.81 -0.91
CA PRO A 534 -5.51 22.19 0.41
C PRO A 534 -4.27 22.71 1.14
N THR A 535 -4.44 23.36 2.29
CA THR A 535 -3.37 24.10 3.00
C THR A 535 -2.85 23.40 4.25
N SER A 536 -3.71 22.63 4.93
CA SER A 536 -3.37 21.91 6.15
C SER A 536 -4.16 20.63 6.29
N LEU A 537 -3.57 19.62 6.94
CA LEU A 537 -4.17 18.33 7.19
C LEU A 537 -4.01 17.95 8.66
N ASP A 538 -5.03 17.30 9.22
CA ASP A 538 -4.91 16.56 10.48
C ASP A 538 -5.97 15.46 10.58
N ILE A 539 -5.83 14.50 11.49
CA ILE A 539 -6.77 13.38 11.63
C ILE A 539 -7.30 13.33 13.06
N ASP A 540 -8.63 13.27 13.18
CA ASP A 540 -9.27 13.17 14.48
C ASP A 540 -9.22 11.74 15.06
N ILE A 541 -9.64 11.62 16.33
CA ILE A 541 -9.71 10.35 17.06
C ILE A 541 -10.65 9.30 16.41
N LYS A 542 -11.52 9.70 15.48
CA LYS A 542 -12.43 8.80 14.74
C LYS A 542 -11.83 8.41 13.38
N GLY A 543 -10.63 8.86 13.05
CA GLY A 543 -9.96 8.61 11.78
C GLY A 543 -10.52 9.43 10.62
N GLN A 544 -11.21 10.54 10.89
CA GLN A 544 -11.66 11.46 9.85
C GLN A 544 -10.55 12.45 9.53
N LEU A 545 -10.35 12.72 8.24
CA LEU A 545 -9.36 13.69 7.78
C LEU A 545 -9.97 15.08 7.86
N TRP A 546 -9.30 15.99 8.53
CA TRP A 546 -9.61 17.41 8.58
C TRP A 546 -8.65 18.13 7.65
N MET A 547 -9.20 19.03 6.83
CA MET A 547 -8.44 19.72 5.81
C MET A 547 -8.82 21.19 5.75
N GLY A 548 -7.84 22.06 5.99
CA GLY A 548 -7.96 23.48 5.67
C GLY A 548 -7.83 23.69 4.17
N CYS A 549 -8.65 24.55 3.59
CA CYS A 549 -8.55 24.92 2.18
C CYS A 549 -9.16 26.29 1.88
N TYR A 550 -9.02 26.72 0.62
CA TYR A 550 -9.75 27.85 0.06
C TYR A 550 -11.03 27.37 -0.64
N SER A 551 -12.03 28.24 -0.74
CA SER A 551 -13.28 27.99 -1.46
C SER A 551 -13.28 28.69 -2.82
N GLU A 552 -13.80 28.06 -3.87
CA GLU A 552 -13.94 28.67 -5.21
C GLU A 552 -14.91 29.87 -5.22
N ASP A 553 -15.99 29.81 -4.44
CA ASP A 553 -17.09 30.78 -4.47
C ASP A 553 -16.75 32.17 -3.90
N ASP A 554 -15.61 32.33 -3.24
CA ASP A 554 -15.23 33.56 -2.57
C ASP A 554 -13.85 33.99 -3.07
N HIS A 555 -13.72 35.22 -3.55
CA HIS A 555 -12.50 35.81 -4.12
C HIS A 555 -11.33 35.91 -3.11
N ARG A 556 -10.85 34.79 -2.58
CA ARG A 556 -9.86 34.65 -1.50
C ARG A 556 -10.27 35.29 -0.17
N THR A 557 -11.57 35.34 0.13
CA THR A 557 -12.09 36.03 1.32
C THR A 557 -12.30 35.11 2.53
N ASP A 558 -12.83 33.88 2.35
CA ASP A 558 -13.15 33.00 3.48
C ASP A 558 -12.45 31.62 3.38
N ALA A 559 -11.64 31.27 4.37
CA ALA A 559 -11.04 29.94 4.49
C ALA A 559 -12.03 28.95 5.11
N LYS A 560 -12.00 27.71 4.60
CA LYS A 560 -12.87 26.63 5.06
C LYS A 560 -12.06 25.51 5.69
N LEU A 561 -12.70 24.85 6.65
CA LEU A 561 -12.22 23.60 7.25
C LEU A 561 -13.18 22.49 6.86
N HIS A 562 -12.73 21.56 6.02
CA HIS A 562 -13.52 20.42 5.56
C HIS A 562 -13.18 19.17 6.34
N VAL A 563 -14.20 18.37 6.64
CA VAL A 563 -14.05 17.02 7.17
C VAL A 563 -14.27 16.03 6.04
N VAL A 564 -13.19 15.40 5.63
CA VAL A 564 -13.11 14.43 4.54
C VAL A 564 -13.15 13.02 5.15
N LYS A 565 -14.20 12.28 4.81
CA LYS A 565 -14.32 10.87 5.19
C LYS A 565 -13.54 10.02 4.20
N MET A 566 -12.65 9.21 4.74
CA MET A 566 -11.98 8.14 4.01
C MET A 566 -12.83 6.87 4.06
N SER A 567 -13.14 6.30 2.90
CA SER A 567 -13.81 5.02 2.77
C SER A 567 -12.97 4.06 1.94
N PHE A 568 -12.75 2.86 2.48
CA PHE A 568 -11.87 1.82 1.94
C PHE A 568 -12.64 0.75 1.18
#